data_AF-A0A355S945-F1
#
_entry.id   AF-A0A355S945-F1
#
_cell.length_a   1.000
_cell.length_b   1.000
_cell.length_c   1.000
_cell.angle_alpha   90.00
_cell.angle_beta   90.00
_cell.angle_gamma   90.00
#
_symmetry.space_group_name_H-M   'P 1'
#
loop_
_entity.id
_entity.type
_entity.pdbx_description
1 polymer ?
#
loop_
_entity_poly.entity_id
_entity_poly.type
_entity_poly.pdbx_seq_one_letter_code
_entity_poly.pdbx_strand_id
1 'polypeptide(L)' 'MHKSQIFFATQTGNSQEVAEKLQEDLEASGIEVPCADIFDSDPENISE' A
#
# COMPACT_ATOMS: atom_id res chain seq x y z
N MET A 1 -18.48 0.04 -1.20
CA MET A 1 -17.13 0.02 -1.79
C MET A 1 -16.24 -0.81 -0.89
N HIS A 2 -15.50 -1.77 -1.44
CA HIS A 2 -14.47 -2.49 -0.67
C HIS A 2 -13.26 -1.58 -0.57
N LYS A 3 -12.79 -1.34 0.66
CA LYS A 3 -11.59 -0.55 0.92
C LYS A 3 -10.37 -1.48 0.76
N SER A 4 -9.46 -1.13 -0.13
CA SER A 4 -8.21 -1.85 -0.34
C SER A 4 -7.06 -0.90 -0.04
N GLN A 5 -6.06 -1.37 0.70
CA GLN A 5 -4.83 -0.62 0.99
C GLN A 5 -3.67 -1.63 1.08
N ILE A 6 -2.52 -1.27 0.52
CA ILE A 6 -1.28 -2.02 0.67
C ILE A 6 -0.57 -1.50 1.91
N PHE A 7 -0.32 -2.40 2.86
CA PHE A 7 0.56 -2.13 4.00
C PHE A 7 1.87 -2.88 3.80
N PHE A 8 2.98 -2.18 4.00
CA PHE A 8 4.30 -2.80 4.02
C PHE A 8 5.03 -2.47 5.32
N ALA A 9 6.00 -3.30 5.66
CA ALA A 9 6.95 -3.08 6.72
C ALA A 9 8.31 -3.52 6.21
N THR A 10 9.35 -2.72 6.43
CA THR A 10 10.69 -3.08 5.98
C THR A 10 11.77 -2.52 6.90
N GLN A 11 12.91 -3.18 6.96
CA GLN A 11 14.11 -2.66 7.64
C GLN A 11 15.15 -2.14 6.64
N THR A 12 15.12 -2.63 5.40
CA THR A 12 16.17 -2.36 4.40
C THR A 12 15.64 -1.82 3.08
N GLY A 13 14.32 -1.58 2.96
CA GLY A 13 13.69 -0.98 1.78
C GLY A 13 13.12 -1.96 0.76
N ASN A 14 13.56 -3.22 0.73
CA ASN A 14 13.16 -4.16 -0.34
C ASN A 14 11.64 -4.39 -0.40
N SER A 15 10.97 -4.44 0.75
CA SER A 15 9.52 -4.65 0.78
C SER A 15 8.74 -3.39 0.39
N GLN A 16 9.34 -2.20 0.54
CA GLN A 16 8.76 -0.95 0.04
C GLN A 16 8.76 -0.96 -1.49
N GLU A 17 9.89 -1.31 -2.12
CA GLU A 17 9.99 -1.37 -3.59
C GLU A 17 8.97 -2.35 -4.21
N VAL A 18 8.77 -3.51 -3.58
CA VAL A 18 7.74 -4.48 -4.02
C VAL A 18 6.32 -3.92 -3.84
N ALA A 19 6.06 -3.21 -2.74
CA ALA A 19 4.74 -2.64 -2.44
C ALA A 19 4.38 -1.49 -3.39
N GLU A 20 5.33 -0.60 -3.68
CA GLU A 20 5.19 0.49 -4.65
C GLU A 20 5.00 -0.07 -6.07
N LYS A 21 5.77 -1.09 -6.47
CA LYS A 21 5.58 -1.74 -7.78
C LYS A 21 4.18 -2.34 -7.93
N LEU A 22 3.68 -2.99 -6.88
CA LEU A 22 2.32 -3.56 -6.88
C LEU A 22 1.26 -2.47 -6.99
N GLN A 23 1.43 -1.35 -6.30
CA GLN A 23 0.54 -0.19 -6.42
C GLN A 23 0.49 0.31 -7.87
N GLU A 24 1.64 0.53 -8.51
CA GLU A 24 1.71 0.99 -9.91
C GLU A 24 0.95 0.06 -10.87
N ASP A 25 1.12 -1.27 -10.70
CA ASP A 25 0.50 -2.26 -11.57
C ASP A 25 -1.03 -2.31 -11.39
N LEU A 26 -1.52 -2.07 -10.17
CA LEU A 26 -2.94 -1.97 -9.85
C LEU A 26 -3.55 -0.67 -10.40
N GLU A 27 -2.86 0.46 -10.24
CA GLU A 27 -3.28 1.75 -10.78
C GLU A 27 -3.33 1.72 -12.32
N ALA A 28 -2.35 1.07 -12.97
CA ALA A 28 -2.36 0.83 -14.41
C ALA A 28 -3.55 -0.02 -14.88
N SER A 29 -4.13 -0.81 -13.98
CA SER A 29 -5.35 -1.62 -14.21
C SER A 29 -6.64 -0.87 -13.85
N GLY A 30 -6.55 0.41 -13.45
CA GLY A 30 -7.67 1.23 -13.03
C GLY A 30 -8.16 0.97 -11.60
N ILE A 31 -7.32 0.35 -10.77
CA ILE A 31 -7.62 0.06 -9.37
C ILE A 31 -6.79 1.01 -8.50
N GLU A 32 -7.45 1.99 -7.88
CA GLU A 32 -6.80 2.88 -6.92
C GLU A 32 -6.66 2.19 -5.57
N VAL A 33 -5.42 1.96 -5.13
CA VAL A 33 -5.09 1.31 -3.86
C VAL A 33 -3.94 2.08 -3.19
N PRO A 34 -4.18 2.77 -2.06
CA PRO A 34 -3.13 3.45 -1.34
C PRO A 34 -2.06 2.47 -0.83
N CYS A 35 -0.80 2.93 -0.77
CA CYS A 35 0.32 2.19 -0.19
C CYS A 35 0.87 2.94 1.02
N ALA A 36 1.05 2.26 2.15
CA ALA A 36 1.53 2.88 3.39
C ALA A 36 2.48 1.97 4.19
N ASP A 37 3.46 2.59 4.85
CA ASP A 37 4.25 1.92 5.88
C ASP A 37 3.39 1.71 7.13
N ILE A 38 3.36 0.48 7.65
CA ILE A 38 2.59 0.13 8.85
C ILE A 38 3.05 0.86 10.12
N PHE A 39 4.28 1.36 10.15
CA PHE A 39 4.78 2.11 11.31
C PHE A 39 4.34 3.58 11.29
N ASP A 40 4.02 4.10 10.11
CA ASP A 40 3.55 5.48 9.89
C ASP A 40 2.03 5.56 9.64
N SER A 41 1.34 4.41 9.69
CA SER A 41 -0.09 4.31 9.47
C SER A 41 -0.78 3.50 10.56
N ASP A 42 -2.05 3.76 10.75
CA ASP A 42 -2.89 2.97 11.64
C ASP A 42 -3.73 1.99 10.78
N PRO A 43 -3.53 0.67 10.93
CA PRO A 43 -4.26 -0.33 10.16
C PRO A 43 -5.78 -0.34 10.44
N GLU A 44 -6.24 0.28 11.53
CA GLU A 44 -7.66 0.51 11.79
C GLU A 44 -8.21 1.74 11.04
N ASN A 45 -7.33 2.61 10.53
CA ASN A 45 -7.65 3.81 9.76
C ASN A 45 -7.32 3.66 8.26
N ILE A 46 -7.86 2.61 7.63
CA ILE A 46 -7.91 2.56 6.16
C ILE A 46 -8.81 3.72 5.70
N SER A 47 -8.16 4.82 5.27
CA SER A 47 -8.81 6.09 4.93
C SER A 47 -9.95 5.87 3.92
N GLU A 48 -11.06 6.59 4.11
CA GLU A 48 -12.23 6.55 3.23
C GLU A 48 -11.92 6.92 1.77
#